data_AF-A0A6P8BZE7-F1
#
_entry.id   AF-A0A6P8BZE7-F1
#
_cell.length_a   1.000
_cell.length_b   1.000
_cell.length_c   1.000
_cell.angle_alpha   90.00
_cell.angle_beta   90.00
_cell.angle_gamma   90.00
#
_symmetry.space_group_name_H-M   'P 1'
#
loop_
_entity.id
_entity.type
_entity.pdbx_description
1 polymer ?
#
loop_
_entity_poly.entity_id
_entity_poly.type
_entity_poly.pdbx_seq_one_letter_code
_entity_poly.pdbx_strand_id
1 'polypeptide(L)'
;MSFINGSSFLLGLVLSMGVLSEVPMVAMAANGSKFSFFPAVTVEIFNKLPLGATFTIHCKSKDDDLGTHEVGTGQSYSFHFKVNFWGTTLFFCRASHEGNNVDFEIYRASRDDTDRCPDYCMWVANGDGIMGYPESSSEKPDIVIPWKR
;
A
#
# COMPACT_ATOMS: atom_id res chain seq x y z
N MET A 1 -81.13 -0.90 -11.63
CA MET A 1 -81.28 0.00 -12.80
C MET A 1 -79.89 0.28 -13.36
N SER A 2 -79.77 0.47 -14.67
CA SER A 2 -78.57 0.95 -15.39
C SER A 2 -77.33 0.02 -15.45
N PHE A 3 -77.27 -0.79 -16.53
CA PHE A 3 -76.32 -0.67 -17.66
C PHE A 3 -75.27 0.48 -17.54
N ILE A 4 -74.02 0.43 -18.01
CA ILE A 4 -73.23 -0.40 -18.95
C ILE A 4 -71.72 -0.19 -18.58
N ASN A 5 -70.68 -0.87 -19.09
CA ASN A 5 -70.50 -1.87 -20.16
C ASN A 5 -69.36 -2.86 -19.79
N GLY A 6 -68.98 -3.78 -20.69
CA GLY A 6 -67.72 -4.54 -20.62
C GLY A 6 -66.88 -4.47 -21.91
N SER A 7 -65.59 -4.82 -21.82
CA SER A 7 -64.78 -5.38 -22.91
C SER A 7 -63.48 -5.96 -22.33
N SER A 8 -63.22 -7.24 -22.61
CA SER A 8 -61.99 -7.95 -22.24
C SER A 8 -61.35 -8.46 -23.51
N PHE A 9 -60.07 -8.17 -23.73
CA PHE A 9 -59.22 -8.91 -24.67
C PHE A 9 -57.79 -9.00 -24.13
N LEU A 10 -57.16 -10.15 -24.37
CA LEU A 10 -55.92 -10.61 -23.74
C LEU A 10 -54.71 -10.45 -24.67
N LEU A 11 -53.51 -10.64 -24.07
CA LEU A 11 -52.21 -11.00 -24.66
C LEU A 11 -51.40 -9.91 -25.38
N GLY A 12 -50.18 -9.68 -24.88
CA GLY A 12 -49.16 -8.83 -25.49
C GLY A 12 -47.80 -8.90 -24.76
N LEU A 13 -47.03 -9.95 -25.05
CA LEU A 13 -45.60 -10.23 -24.75
C LEU A 13 -44.91 -9.71 -23.46
N VAL A 14 -44.20 -10.64 -22.81
CA VAL A 14 -43.07 -10.36 -21.89
C VAL A 14 -41.81 -10.07 -22.71
N LEU A 15 -41.16 -8.92 -22.46
CA LEU A 15 -39.77 -8.51 -22.73
C LEU A 15 -39.68 -7.08 -22.12
N SER A 16 -38.68 -6.65 -21.34
CA SER A 16 -37.27 -7.01 -21.29
C SER A 16 -36.69 -6.96 -19.86
N MET A 17 -35.54 -7.61 -19.65
CA MET A 17 -34.71 -7.40 -18.47
C MET A 17 -34.06 -6.00 -18.51
N GLY A 18 -33.71 -5.46 -17.34
CA GLY A 18 -32.78 -4.32 -17.22
C GLY A 18 -33.44 -2.97 -16.96
N VAL A 19 -33.55 -2.62 -15.68
CA VAL A 19 -33.40 -1.21 -15.27
C VAL A 19 -32.00 -1.10 -14.66
N LEU A 20 -31.00 -0.87 -15.51
CA LEU A 20 -29.77 -0.24 -15.05
C LEU A 20 -30.17 1.17 -14.64
N SER A 21 -30.16 1.45 -13.34
CA SER A 21 -30.28 2.82 -12.85
C SER A 21 -28.98 3.53 -13.20
N GLU A 22 -28.94 4.15 -14.39
CA GLU A 22 -27.90 5.08 -14.80
C GLU A 22 -27.87 6.21 -13.76
N VAL A 23 -26.99 6.10 -12.76
CA VAL A 23 -26.65 7.22 -11.89
C VAL A 23 -25.98 8.24 -12.81
N PRO A 24 -26.53 9.45 -12.99
CA PRO A 24 -25.90 10.43 -13.87
C PRO A 24 -24.55 10.79 -13.25
N MET A 25 -23.47 10.33 -13.89
CA MET A 25 -22.11 10.70 -13.54
C MET A 25 -21.99 12.22 -13.71
N VAL A 26 -22.09 12.96 -12.62
CA VAL A 26 -21.89 14.41 -12.63
C VAL A 26 -20.42 14.66 -12.93
N ALA A 27 -20.12 14.91 -14.20
CA ALA A 27 -18.77 15.22 -14.66
C ALA A 27 -18.35 16.59 -14.12
N MET A 28 -17.70 16.60 -12.95
CA MET A 28 -17.04 17.78 -12.43
C MET A 28 -15.88 18.15 -13.35
N ALA A 29 -15.88 19.37 -13.88
CA ALA A 29 -14.79 19.85 -14.72
C ALA A 29 -13.50 19.96 -13.90
N ALA A 30 -12.59 19.01 -14.08
CA ALA A 30 -11.28 19.02 -13.45
C ALA A 30 -10.42 20.14 -14.07
N ASN A 31 -10.43 21.31 -13.43
CA ASN A 31 -9.38 22.30 -13.68
C ASN A 31 -8.04 21.67 -13.26
N GLY A 32 -7.02 21.77 -14.12
CA GLY A 32 -5.91 20.80 -14.19
C GLY A 32 -4.87 20.81 -13.05
N SER A 33 -5.28 20.68 -11.79
CA SER A 33 -4.40 20.22 -10.71
C SER A 33 -4.50 18.70 -10.58
N LYS A 34 -3.36 18.01 -10.53
CA LYS A 34 -3.29 16.55 -10.33
C LYS A 34 -3.65 16.20 -8.88
N PHE A 35 -4.94 16.14 -8.56
CA PHE A 35 -5.40 15.53 -7.31
C PHE A 35 -5.17 14.02 -7.36
N SER A 36 -4.00 13.56 -6.93
CA SER A 36 -3.78 12.15 -6.62
C SER A 36 -4.56 11.85 -5.34
N PHE A 37 -5.67 11.12 -5.46
CA PHE A 37 -6.52 10.77 -4.31
C PHE A 37 -5.83 9.83 -3.30
N PHE A 38 -4.65 9.32 -3.66
CA PHE A 38 -3.76 8.55 -2.80
C PHE A 38 -2.37 9.20 -2.81
N PRO A 39 -1.76 9.49 -1.65
CA PRO A 39 -0.37 9.89 -1.58
C PRO A 39 0.53 8.77 -2.14
N ALA A 40 1.71 9.16 -2.61
CA ALA A 40 2.72 8.22 -3.08
C ALA A 40 3.75 8.06 -1.96
N VAL A 41 3.74 6.92 -1.31
CA VAL A 41 4.66 6.62 -0.20
C VAL A 41 6.00 6.18 -0.77
N THR A 42 7.09 6.71 -0.24
CA THR A 42 8.45 6.22 -0.48
C THR A 42 8.94 5.46 0.75
N VAL A 43 9.44 4.24 0.55
CA VAL A 43 10.11 3.45 1.57
C VAL A 43 11.60 3.41 1.25
N GLU A 44 12.45 3.67 2.23
CA GLU A 44 13.90 3.60 2.09
C GLU A 44 14.55 2.91 3.30
N ILE A 45 15.51 2.01 3.04
CA ILE A 45 16.32 1.36 4.06
C ILE A 45 17.82 1.58 3.83
N PHE A 46 18.48 2.23 4.79
CA PHE A 46 19.92 2.51 4.77
C PHE A 46 20.75 1.39 5.41
N ASN A 47 21.90 1.08 4.83
CA ASN A 47 22.89 0.20 5.47
C ASN A 47 23.82 0.99 6.41
N LYS A 48 23.71 0.72 7.71
CA LYS A 48 24.63 1.14 8.78
C LYS A 48 25.16 -0.06 9.59
N LEU A 49 25.34 -1.22 8.95
CA LEU A 49 25.99 -2.38 9.55
C LEU A 49 27.47 -2.07 9.85
N PRO A 50 28.04 -2.66 10.92
CA PRO A 50 29.44 -2.44 11.30
C PRO A 50 30.42 -3.06 10.28
N LEU A 51 31.70 -2.69 10.39
CA LEU A 51 32.82 -3.29 9.65
C LEU A 51 32.77 -3.24 8.10
N GLY A 52 31.88 -2.44 7.51
CA GLY A 52 31.70 -2.43 6.05
C GLY A 52 30.89 -3.61 5.53
N ALA A 53 30.03 -4.18 6.38
CA ALA A 53 29.14 -5.25 6.02
C ALA A 53 28.04 -4.84 5.03
N THR A 54 27.54 -5.85 4.31
CA THR A 54 26.45 -5.77 3.34
C THR A 54 25.28 -6.64 3.83
N PHE A 55 24.04 -6.21 3.54
CA PHE A 55 22.86 -7.05 3.71
C PHE A 55 22.12 -7.25 2.39
N THR A 56 21.35 -8.33 2.32
CA THR A 56 20.37 -8.56 1.26
C THR A 56 18.97 -8.30 1.79
N ILE A 57 18.10 -7.76 0.94
CA ILE A 57 16.68 -7.57 1.24
C ILE A 57 15.83 -8.04 0.08
N HIS A 58 14.84 -8.89 0.37
CA HIS A 58 13.81 -9.32 -0.57
C HIS A 58 12.47 -8.80 -0.08
N CYS A 59 11.79 -7.95 -0.85
CA CYS A 59 10.54 -7.30 -0.47
C CYS A 59 9.42 -7.64 -1.46
N LYS A 60 8.19 -7.79 -0.95
CA LYS A 60 6.99 -7.92 -1.79
C LYS A 60 5.71 -7.53 -1.09
N SER A 61 4.68 -7.25 -1.88
CA SER A 61 3.30 -7.12 -1.44
C SER A 61 2.55 -8.43 -1.68
N LYS A 62 1.21 -8.38 -1.63
CA LYS A 62 0.34 -9.46 -2.11
C LYS A 62 0.39 -9.60 -3.64
N ASP A 63 0.55 -8.49 -4.34
CA ASP A 63 0.28 -8.39 -5.79
C ASP A 63 1.57 -8.14 -6.61
N ASP A 64 2.64 -7.63 -5.98
CA ASP A 64 3.93 -7.30 -6.61
C ASP A 64 5.10 -7.93 -5.84
N ASP A 65 6.01 -8.61 -6.55
CA ASP A 65 7.31 -9.04 -6.00
C ASP A 65 8.40 -8.06 -6.46
N LEU A 66 9.05 -7.37 -5.51
CA LEU A 66 10.09 -6.37 -5.82
C LEU A 66 11.47 -7.01 -6.04
N GLY A 67 11.59 -8.33 -5.82
CA GLY A 67 12.84 -9.06 -5.95
C GLY A 67 13.81 -8.87 -4.79
N THR A 68 15.00 -9.45 -4.94
CA THR A 68 16.09 -9.40 -3.97
C THR A 68 17.14 -8.39 -4.38
N HIS A 69 17.54 -7.52 -3.45
CA HIS A 69 18.52 -6.46 -3.63
C HIS A 69 19.66 -6.61 -2.62
N GLU A 70 20.88 -6.34 -3.05
CA GLU A 70 22.06 -6.28 -2.18
C GLU A 70 22.37 -4.82 -1.86
N VAL A 71 22.48 -4.49 -0.57
CA VAL A 71 22.65 -3.11 -0.10
C VAL A 71 24.03 -2.96 0.54
N GLY A 72 24.99 -2.44 -0.22
CA GLY A 72 26.36 -2.18 0.24
C GLY A 72 26.44 -1.13 1.36
N THR A 73 27.58 -1.05 2.02
CA THR A 73 27.80 -0.11 3.14
C THR A 73 27.55 1.33 2.74
N GLY A 74 26.77 2.06 3.54
CA GLY A 74 26.44 3.46 3.28
C GLY A 74 25.58 3.68 2.02
N GLN A 75 25.05 2.61 1.42
CA GLN A 75 24.01 2.66 0.39
C GLN A 75 22.63 2.47 1.02
N SER A 76 21.60 2.73 0.23
CA SER A 76 20.21 2.42 0.56
C SER A 76 19.54 1.61 -0.54
N TYR A 77 18.46 0.92 -0.17
CA TYR A 77 17.47 0.40 -1.10
C TYR A 77 16.17 1.16 -0.88
N SER A 78 15.52 1.59 -1.96
CA SER A 78 14.25 2.31 -1.89
C SER A 78 13.29 1.90 -3.00
N PHE A 79 12.00 2.06 -2.72
CA PHE A 79 10.91 1.87 -3.66
C PHE A 79 9.74 2.78 -3.29
N HIS A 80 8.87 3.07 -4.26
CA HIS A 80 7.69 3.91 -4.06
C HIS A 80 6.45 3.23 -4.62
N PHE A 81 5.29 3.51 -4.02
CA PHE A 81 4.01 2.94 -4.42
C PHE A 81 2.87 3.90 -4.05
N LYS A 82 1.64 3.55 -4.42
CA LYS A 82 0.43 4.24 -3.94
C LYS A 82 -0.33 3.32 -2.98
N VAL A 83 -0.85 3.91 -1.91
CA VAL A 83 -1.74 3.19 -1.00
C VAL A 83 -3.04 2.87 -1.74
N ASN A 84 -3.57 1.66 -1.54
CA ASN A 84 -4.80 1.24 -2.20
C ASN A 84 -6.03 1.90 -1.57
N PHE A 85 -7.13 1.99 -2.32
CA PHE A 85 -8.37 2.64 -1.88
C PHE A 85 -8.91 2.12 -0.53
N TRP A 86 -8.59 0.88 -0.18
CA TRP A 86 -9.08 0.21 1.01
C TRP A 86 -8.17 0.39 2.25
N GLY A 87 -7.04 1.10 2.15
CA GLY A 87 -6.09 1.27 3.26
C GLY A 87 -5.44 -0.05 3.70
N THR A 88 -5.26 -1.01 2.77
CA THR A 88 -4.77 -2.38 3.06
C THR A 88 -3.40 -2.69 2.47
N THR A 89 -2.71 -1.71 1.88
CA THR A 89 -1.37 -1.92 1.30
C THR A 89 -0.39 -2.40 2.37
N LEU A 90 0.31 -3.49 2.08
CA LEU A 90 1.24 -4.17 2.96
C LEU A 90 2.45 -4.62 2.13
N PHE A 91 3.66 -4.26 2.55
CA PHE A 91 4.91 -4.80 2.05
C PHE A 91 5.64 -5.52 3.18
N PHE A 92 5.95 -6.79 2.94
CA PHE A 92 6.74 -7.62 3.83
C PHE A 92 8.08 -7.94 3.18
N CYS A 93 9.13 -7.95 3.98
CA CYS A 93 10.49 -8.15 3.54
C CYS A 93 11.22 -9.17 4.41
N ARG A 94 12.13 -9.90 3.78
CA ARG A 94 13.20 -10.65 4.45
C ARG A 94 14.50 -9.90 4.28
N ALA A 95 15.13 -9.49 5.38
CA ALA A 95 16.52 -9.03 5.37
C ALA A 95 17.45 -10.16 5.83
N SER A 96 18.68 -10.20 5.32
CA SER A 96 19.68 -11.22 5.69
C SER A 96 21.12 -10.71 5.62
N HIS A 97 21.92 -11.02 6.64
CA HIS A 97 23.31 -10.59 6.81
C HIS A 97 24.08 -11.59 7.70
N GLU A 98 25.24 -12.08 7.22
CA GLU A 98 26.15 -12.99 7.96
C GLU A 98 25.47 -14.19 8.63
N GLY A 99 24.53 -14.82 7.92
CA GLY A 99 23.75 -15.97 8.42
C GLY A 99 22.56 -15.59 9.31
N ASN A 100 22.53 -14.37 9.85
CA ASN A 100 21.35 -13.82 10.49
C ASN A 100 20.31 -13.42 9.43
N ASN A 101 19.04 -13.54 9.77
CA ASN A 101 17.93 -13.13 8.93
C ASN A 101 16.75 -12.63 9.77
N VAL A 102 15.87 -11.83 9.17
CA VAL A 102 14.62 -11.42 9.82
C VAL A 102 13.54 -11.13 8.79
N ASP A 103 12.33 -11.64 9.07
CA ASP A 103 11.10 -11.31 8.35
C ASP A 103 10.36 -10.18 9.08
N PHE A 104 9.94 -9.16 8.33
CA PHE A 104 9.27 -7.98 8.89
C PHE A 104 8.38 -7.26 7.87
N GLU A 105 7.56 -6.35 8.37
CA GLU A 105 6.64 -5.53 7.56
C GLU A 105 7.21 -4.11 7.43
N ILE A 106 7.93 -3.86 6.33
CA ILE A 106 8.57 -2.57 6.06
C ILE A 106 7.53 -1.46 5.84
N TYR A 107 6.34 -1.81 5.35
CA TYR A 107 5.20 -0.91 5.26
C TYR A 107 3.89 -1.64 5.51
N ARG A 108 3.00 -1.03 6.30
CA ARG A 108 1.64 -1.47 6.60
C ARG A 108 0.75 -0.22 6.67
N ALA A 109 -0.19 -0.07 5.74
CA ALA A 109 -1.05 1.12 5.67
C ALA A 109 -1.76 1.44 7.00
N SER A 110 -2.30 0.43 7.69
CA SER A 110 -2.96 0.59 9.00
C SER A 110 -2.03 1.00 10.17
N ARG A 111 -0.73 1.19 9.92
CA ARG A 111 0.30 1.63 10.86
C ARG A 111 0.98 2.92 10.39
N ASP A 112 1.16 3.06 9.08
CA ASP A 112 2.08 4.03 8.49
C ASP A 112 1.38 5.23 7.83
N ASP A 113 0.20 5.04 7.23
CA ASP A 113 -0.45 5.92 6.23
C ASP A 113 -0.91 7.30 6.75
N THR A 114 -1.00 7.50 8.07
CA THR A 114 -1.53 8.75 8.65
C THR A 114 -0.49 9.49 9.49
N ASP A 115 -0.04 8.90 10.61
CA ASP A 115 0.73 9.63 11.63
C ASP A 115 2.22 9.26 11.67
N ARG A 116 2.60 8.07 11.16
CA ARG A 116 3.97 7.54 11.32
C ARG A 116 4.87 7.89 10.15
N CYS A 117 4.45 7.62 8.91
CA CYS A 117 5.19 8.02 7.70
C CYS A 117 4.25 8.12 6.48
N PRO A 118 3.41 9.17 6.42
CA PRO A 118 2.45 9.36 5.33
C PRO A 118 3.10 9.57 3.95
N ASP A 119 4.31 10.12 3.87
CA ASP A 119 5.01 10.36 2.59
C ASP A 119 6.35 9.58 2.52
N TYR A 120 7.11 9.51 3.60
CA TYR A 120 8.46 8.90 3.63
C TYR A 120 8.74 8.01 4.85
N CYS A 121 8.79 6.70 4.63
CA CYS A 121 9.09 5.70 5.65
C CYS A 121 10.58 5.32 5.69
N MET A 122 11.31 5.91 6.65
CA MET A 122 12.74 5.67 6.83
C MET A 122 13.04 4.42 7.69
N TRP A 123 13.95 3.59 7.20
CA TRP A 123 14.49 2.43 7.91
C TRP A 123 16.03 2.41 7.89
N VAL A 124 16.62 1.73 8.87
CA VAL A 124 18.07 1.52 8.98
C VAL A 124 18.34 0.07 9.37
N ALA A 125 19.17 -0.62 8.61
CA ALA A 125 19.80 -1.87 9.05
C ALA A 125 21.09 -1.54 9.80
N ASN A 126 21.22 -1.96 11.06
CA ASN A 126 22.41 -1.77 11.88
C ASN A 126 22.84 -3.11 12.54
N GLY A 127 23.87 -3.08 13.40
CA GLY A 127 24.37 -4.28 14.06
C GLY A 127 23.37 -4.99 15.00
N ASP A 128 22.37 -4.28 15.51
CA ASP A 128 21.37 -4.84 16.43
C ASP A 128 20.15 -5.42 15.67
N GLY A 129 19.78 -4.81 14.53
CA GLY A 129 18.60 -5.22 13.77
C GLY A 129 18.17 -4.22 12.69
N ILE A 130 16.88 -4.27 12.39
CA ILE A 130 16.18 -3.34 11.50
C ILE A 130 15.44 -2.31 12.36
N MET A 131 15.73 -1.04 12.14
CA MET A 131 15.23 0.11 12.89
C MET A 131 14.31 0.95 11.99
N GLY A 132 13.05 1.09 12.37
CA GLY A 132 12.09 1.97 11.69
C GLY A 132 11.90 3.25 12.47
N TYR A 133 11.81 4.38 11.76
CA TYR A 133 11.67 5.71 12.34
C TYR A 133 10.36 6.37 11.86
N PRO A 134 9.75 7.25 12.68
CA PRO A 134 8.67 8.09 12.21
C PRO A 134 9.21 9.23 11.34
N GLU A 135 8.45 9.65 10.35
CA GLU A 135 8.78 10.78 9.47
C GLU A 135 8.93 12.11 10.24
N SER A 136 8.22 12.24 11.37
CA SER A 136 8.28 13.40 12.25
C SER A 136 9.55 13.50 13.10
N SER A 137 10.36 12.43 13.24
CA SER A 137 11.64 12.49 13.98
C SER A 137 12.61 11.35 13.64
N SER A 138 13.85 11.72 13.29
CA SER A 138 14.96 10.78 13.09
C SER A 138 15.78 10.49 14.35
N GLU A 139 15.41 11.04 15.51
CA GLU A 139 16.21 10.92 16.74
C GLU A 139 16.19 9.51 17.35
N LYS A 140 15.05 8.82 17.29
CA LYS A 140 14.84 7.52 17.91
C LYS A 140 13.91 6.65 17.07
N PRO A 141 14.24 5.36 16.85
CA PRO A 141 13.32 4.44 16.21
C PRO A 141 12.14 4.12 17.13
N ASP A 142 10.94 4.11 16.55
CA ASP A 142 9.69 3.65 17.17
C ASP A 142 9.41 2.16 16.87
N ILE A 143 10.06 1.60 15.84
CA ILE A 143 10.08 0.16 15.56
C ILE A 143 11.52 -0.37 15.62
N VAL A 144 11.73 -1.44 16.40
CA VAL A 144 13.01 -2.14 16.53
C VAL A 144 12.77 -3.63 16.30
N ILE A 145 13.46 -4.21 15.32
CA ILE A 145 13.30 -5.60 14.93
C ILE A 145 14.68 -6.28 14.96
N PRO A 146 15.03 -7.01 16.04
CA PRO A 146 16.35 -7.58 16.19
C PRO A 146 16.62 -8.69 15.16
N TRP A 147 17.88 -8.83 14.77
CA TRP A 147 18.33 -9.95 13.94
C TRP A 147 18.03 -11.30 14.62
N LYS A 148 17.63 -12.30 13.82
CA LYS A 148 17.47 -13.69 14.28
C LYS A 148 18.56 -14.57 13.67
N ARG A 149 18.95 -15.61 14.39
CA ARG A 149 19.98 -16.59 14.04
C ARG A 149 19.35 -17.95 13.79
#